data_AF-A0A397TF34-F1
#
_entry.id   AF-A0A397TF34-F1
#
_cell.length_a   1.000
_cell.length_b   1.000
_cell.length_c   1.000
_cell.angle_alpha   90.00
_cell.angle_beta   90.00
_cell.angle_gamma   90.00
#
_symmetry.space_group_name_H-M   'P 1'
#
loop_
_entity.id
_entity.type
_entity.pdbx_description
1 polymer ?
#
loop_
_entity_poly.entity_id
_entity_poly.type
_entity_poly.pdbx_seq_one_letter_code
_entity_poly.pdbx_strand_id
1 'polypeptide(L)' 'MPSLYPRATLKRIIKSHQSKALSKNVDVLIYLNCMIFLQKLAQEANSEAEAGRENVIEKRHVKAALEKVLQDFQG' A
#
# COMPACT_ATOMS: atom_id res chain seq x y z
N MET A 1 13.85 16.78 -12.32
CA MET A 1 12.94 15.62 -12.48
C MET A 1 12.64 15.05 -11.11
N PRO A 2 11.38 14.99 -10.66
CA PRO A 2 11.06 14.27 -9.43
C PRO A 2 11.50 12.81 -9.58
N SER A 3 12.17 12.29 -8.56
CA SER A 3 12.54 10.87 -8.52
C SER A 3 11.27 10.02 -8.59
N LEU A 4 11.28 8.98 -9.42
CA LEU A 4 10.13 8.10 -9.66
C LEU A 4 9.56 7.50 -8.36
N TYR A 5 10.41 7.32 -7.33
CA TYR A 5 10.02 6.92 -5.98
C TYR A 5 11.14 7.20 -4.95
N PRO A 6 10.80 7.50 -3.68
CA PRO A 6 11.76 7.94 -2.66
C PRO A 6 12.55 6.77 -2.03
N ARG A 7 13.59 6.29 -2.73
CA ARG A 7 14.44 5.15 -2.32
C ARG A 7 15.05 5.29 -0.91
N ALA A 8 15.55 6.48 -0.57
CA ALA A 8 16.19 6.71 0.73
C ALA A 8 15.20 6.56 1.90
N THR A 9 13.99 7.09 1.74
CA THR A 9 12.91 6.97 2.73
C THR A 9 12.50 5.52 2.90
N LEU A 10 12.30 4.80 1.80
CA LEU A 10 11.90 3.39 1.85
C LEU A 10 12.95 2.53 2.56
N LYS A 11 14.23 2.68 2.22
CA LYS A 11 15.32 1.96 2.90
C LYS A 11 15.39 2.27 4.39
N ARG A 12 15.14 3.52 4.80
CA ARG A 12 15.12 3.92 6.20
C ARG A 12 13.97 3.26 6.97
N ILE A 13 12.77 3.23 6.39
CA ILE A 13 11.59 2.56 6.97
C ILE A 13 11.85 1.06 7.10
N ILE A 14 12.34 0.41 6.04
CA ILE A 14 12.60 -1.02 6.09
C ILE A 14 13.68 -1.34 7.13
N LYS A 15 14.76 -0.55 7.20
CA LYS A 15 15.81 -0.74 8.20
C LYS A 15 15.32 -0.57 9.64
N SER A 16 14.32 0.29 9.88
CA SER A 16 13.73 0.42 11.22
C SER A 16 12.82 -0.74 11.61
N HIS A 17 12.20 -1.42 10.63
CA HIS A 17 11.35 -2.59 10.87
C HIS A 17 12.09 -3.93 10.77
N GLN A 18 13.18 -4.00 10.02
CA GLN A 18 14.02 -5.17 9.82
C GLN A 18 15.49 -4.74 9.92
N SER A 19 16.22 -5.26 10.91
CA SER A 19 17.65 -4.97 11.10
C SER A 19 18.58 -5.64 10.07
N LYS A 20 18.07 -5.96 8.87
CA LYS A 20 18.80 -6.63 7.79
C LYS A 20 19.12 -5.65 6.66
N ALA A 21 20.29 -5.81 6.06
CA ALA A 21 20.66 -5.06 4.86
C ALA A 21 19.83 -5.54 3.67
N LEU A 22 19.34 -4.61 2.85
CA LEU A 22 18.66 -4.93 1.61
C LEU A 22 19.67 -5.14 0.49
N SER A 23 19.48 -6.20 -0.28
CA SER A 23 20.23 -6.41 -1.52
C SER A 23 19.89 -5.33 -2.56
N LYS A 24 20.73 -5.20 -3.58
CA LYS A 24 20.57 -4.23 -4.66
C LYS A 24 19.18 -4.40 -5.31
N ASN A 25 18.45 -3.29 -5.44
CA ASN A 25 17.14 -3.20 -6.08
C ASN A 25 15.96 -3.92 -5.40
N VAL A 26 16.16 -4.57 -4.25
CA VAL A 26 15.05 -5.13 -3.46
C VAL A 26 14.07 -4.03 -3.04
N ASP A 27 14.58 -2.83 -2.79
CA ASP A 27 13.77 -1.65 -2.48
C ASP A 27 12.80 -1.27 -3.62
N VAL A 28 13.11 -1.61 -4.87
CA VAL A 28 12.21 -1.38 -6.02
C VAL A 28 11.03 -2.33 -5.98
N LEU A 29 11.28 -3.60 -5.68
CA LEU A 29 10.23 -4.62 -5.59
C LEU A 29 9.30 -4.38 -4.40
N ILE A 30 9.85 -3.95 -3.27
CA ILE A 30 9.04 -3.56 -2.11
C ILE A 30 8.15 -2.36 -2.47
N TYR A 31 8.71 -1.34 -3.14
CA TYR A 31 7.92 -0.21 -3.58
C TYR A 31 6.79 -0.62 -4.53
N LEU A 32 7.09 -1.48 -5.51
CA LEU A 32 6.10 -2.02 -6.43
C LEU A 32 4.99 -2.77 -5.69
N ASN A 33 5.35 -3.62 -4.72
CA ASN A 33 4.38 -4.33 -3.90
C ASN A 33 3.48 -3.35 -3.11
N CYS A 34 4.04 -2.28 -2.54
CA CYS A 34 3.27 -1.22 -1.90
C CYS A 34 2.31 -0.52 -2.89
N MET A 35 2.71 -0.29 -4.13
CA MET A 35 1.82 0.29 -5.15
C MET A 35 0.65 -0.65 -5.48
N ILE A 36 0.92 -1.95 -5.63
CA ILE A 36 -0.12 -2.95 -5.89
C ILE A 36 -1.08 -3.02 -4.70
N PHE A 37 -0.56 -2.97 -3.47
CA PHE A 37 -1.38 -2.88 -2.25
C PHE A 37 -2.30 -1.66 -2.26
N LEU A 38 -1.77 -0.46 -2.54
CA LEU A 38 -2.56 0.77 -2.58
C LEU A 38 -3.60 0.76 -3.70
N GLN A 39 -3.28 0.19 -4.86
CA GLN A 39 -4.22 0.03 -5.97
C GLN A 39 -5.38 -0.88 -5.56
N LYS A 40 -5.10 -2.03 -4.93
CA LYS A 40 -6.14 -2.94 -4.45
C LYS A 40 -6.98 -2.31 -3.35
N LEU A 41 -6.36 -1.59 -2.42
CA LEU A 41 -7.05 -0.84 -1.36
C LEU A 41 -8.00 0.21 -1.95
N ALA A 42 -7.57 0.97 -2.95
CA ALA A 42 -8.40 1.97 -3.61
C ALA A 42 -9.59 1.33 -4.34
N GLN A 43 -9.36 0.22 -5.03
CA GLN A 43 -10.42 -0.52 -5.72
C GLN A 43 -11.46 -1.07 -4.73
N GLU A 44 -11.03 -1.71 -3.66
CA GLU A 44 -11.93 -2.28 -2.64
C GLU A 44 -12.69 -1.15 -1.90
N ALA A 45 -12.02 -0.05 -1.56
CA ALA A 45 -12.68 1.10 -0.93
C ALA A 45 -13.73 1.74 -1.85
N ASN A 46 -13.51 1.74 -3.16
CA ASN A 46 -14.50 2.19 -4.13
C ASN A 46 -15.69 1.22 -4.18
N SER A 47 -15.44 -0.09 -4.19
CA SER A 47 -16.50 -1.11 -4.14
C SER A 47 -17.36 -1.02 -2.88
N GLU A 48 -16.77 -0.73 -1.72
CA GLU A 48 -17.50 -0.48 -0.47
C GLU A 48 -18.40 0.77 -0.56
N ALA A 49 -17.90 1.85 -1.16
CA ALA A 49 -18.69 3.07 -1.36
C ALA A 49 -19.88 2.83 -2.31
N GLU A 50 -19.65 2.12 -3.42
CA GLU A 50 -20.70 1.74 -4.39
C GLU A 50 -21.77 0.83 -3.76
N ALA A 51 -21.38 -0.10 -2.89
CA ALA A 51 -22.31 -0.95 -2.15
C ALA A 51 -23.23 -0.12 -1.22
N GLY A 52 -22.70 0.97 -0.65
CA GLY A 52 -23.44 1.96 0.12
C GLY A 52 -24.25 2.97 -0.71
N ARG A 53 -24.13 2.95 -2.05
CA ARG A 53 -24.66 3.96 -2.98
C ARG A 53 -24.13 5.38 -2.70
N GLU A 54 -22.88 5.44 -2.27
CA GLU A 54 -22.20 6.70 -1.95
C GLU A 54 -21.26 7.10 -3.10
N ASN A 55 -21.33 8.36 -3.52
CA ASN A 55 -20.50 8.88 -4.62
C ASN A 55 -19.11 9.37 -4.18
N VAL A 56 -18.79 9.25 -2.89
CA VAL A 56 -17.53 9.74 -2.30
C VAL A 56 -16.94 8.67 -1.40
N ILE A 57 -15.63 8.44 -1.55
CA ILE A 57 -14.91 7.53 -0.66
C ILE A 57 -14.68 8.22 0.69
N GLU A 58 -15.43 7.79 1.70
CA GLU A 58 -15.23 8.20 3.08
C GLU A 58 -14.24 7.32 3.84
N LYS A 59 -13.80 7.81 5.00
CA LYS A 59 -12.90 7.10 5.92
C LYS A 59 -13.39 5.70 6.31
N ARG A 60 -14.71 5.49 6.39
CA ARG A 60 -15.30 4.19 6.74
C ARG A 60 -15.03 3.13 5.67
N HIS A 61 -15.15 3.48 4.38
CA HIS A 61 -14.91 2.56 3.26
C HIS A 61 -13.45 2.12 3.22
N VAL A 62 -12.53 3.09 3.41
CA VAL A 62 -11.09 2.79 3.46
C VAL A 62 -10.75 1.85 4.61
N LYS A 63 -11.35 2.04 5.80
CA LYS A 63 -11.12 1.14 6.94
C LYS A 63 -11.62 -0.28 6.67
N ALA A 64 -12.83 -0.43 6.14
CA ALA A 64 -13.39 -1.73 5.82
C ALA A 64 -12.56 -2.46 4.75
N ALA A 65 -12.17 -1.74 3.69
CA ALA A 65 -11.29 -2.25 2.65
C ALA A 65 -9.90 -2.62 3.18
N LEU A 66 -9.37 -1.84 4.13
CA LEU A 66 -8.04 -2.07 4.68
C LEU A 66 -7.93 -3.42 5.40
N GLU A 67 -8.93 -3.81 6.19
CA GLU A 67 -8.92 -5.09 6.90
C GLU A 67 -8.86 -6.26 5.92
N LYS A 68 -9.67 -6.23 4.85
CA LYS A 68 -9.68 -7.25 3.78
C LYS A 68 -8.36 -7.30 3.03
N VAL A 69 -7.88 -6.15 2.56
CA VAL A 69 -6.66 -6.09 1.73
C VAL A 69 -5.42 -6.44 2.53
N LEU A 70 -5.36 -6.12 3.83
CA LEU A 70 -4.28 -6.57 4.70
C LEU A 70 -4.27 -8.10 4.86
N GLN A 71 -5.44 -8.75 5.00
CA GLN A 71 -5.52 -10.22 5.07
C GLN A 71 -4.99 -10.86 3.78
N ASP A 72 -5.33 -10.30 2.62
CA ASP A 72 -4.86 -10.81 1.33
C ASP A 72 -3.35 -10.64 1.10
N PHE A 73 -2.71 -9.71 1.81
CA PHE A 73 -1.28 -9.41 1.72
C PHE A 73 -0.47 -10.00 2.88
N GLN A 74 -1.09 -10.75 3.80
CA GLN A 74 -0.38 -11.60 4.76
C GLN A 74 0.23 -12.79 4.01
N GLY A 75 1.43 -12.57 3.46
CA GLY A 75 2.27 -13.63 2.89
C GLY A 75 2.97 -14.48 3.95
#